data_AF-A0A6A6NM75-F1
#
_entry.id   AF-A0A6A6NM75-F1
#
_cell.length_a   1.000
_cell.length_b   1.000
_cell.length_c   1.000
_cell.angle_alpha   90.00
_cell.angle_beta   90.00
_cell.angle_gamma   90.00
#
_symmetry.space_group_name_H-M   'P 1'
#
loop_
_entity.id
_entity.type
_entity.pdbx_description
1 polymer ?
#
loop_
_entity_poly.entity_id
_entity_poly.type
_entity_poly.pdbx_seq_one_letter_code
_entity_poly.pdbx_strand_id
1 'polypeptide(L)'
;MLFLALTPRVLLCVGIVMAVAQSDGPPKICYNYDGTSNPDLIPCYPDAEESICCPGAGRSLCVDNGLCIWTNDFSLDRAGCTDASWEADECVNLCPVRQNAT
;
A
#
# COMPACT_ATOMS: atom_id res chain seq x y z
N MET A 1 -5.39 -51.00 25.38
CA MET A 1 -4.30 -50.39 24.59
C MET A 1 -4.65 -50.53 23.12
N LEU A 2 -5.08 -49.45 22.48
CA LEU A 2 -5.29 -49.40 21.04
C LEU A 2 -4.65 -48.09 20.55
N PHE A 3 -3.40 -48.18 20.12
CA PHE A 3 -2.70 -47.08 19.46
C PHE A 3 -3.18 -47.05 18.00
N LEU A 4 -4.05 -46.11 17.66
CA LEU A 4 -4.31 -45.77 16.26
C LEU A 4 -3.10 -44.98 15.75
N ALA A 5 -2.26 -45.67 14.99
CA ALA A 5 -1.10 -45.11 14.32
C ALA A 5 -1.52 -44.04 13.31
N LEU A 6 -1.20 -42.77 13.60
CA LEU A 6 -1.27 -41.69 12.62
C LEU A 6 -0.15 -41.94 11.59
N THR A 7 -0.54 -42.13 10.33
CA THR A 7 0.42 -42.32 9.24
C THR A 7 1.13 -41.00 8.90
N PRO A 8 2.42 -41.03 8.50
CA PRO A 8 3.24 -39.84 8.29
C PRO A 8 2.72 -38.92 7.16
N ARG A 9 1.77 -39.39 6.35
CA ARG A 9 1.10 -38.60 5.31
C ARG A 9 0.05 -37.63 5.86
N VAL A 10 -0.57 -37.93 7.00
CA VAL A 10 -1.59 -37.05 7.61
C VAL A 10 -0.92 -35.87 8.33
N LEU A 11 0.29 -36.07 8.86
CA LEU A 11 1.07 -35.00 9.52
C LEU A 11 1.58 -33.92 8.54
N LEU A 12 1.74 -34.24 7.26
CA LEU A 12 2.30 -33.32 6.26
C LEU A 12 1.31 -32.24 5.79
N CYS A 13 0.00 -32.52 5.82
CA CYS A 13 -1.00 -31.56 5.34
C CYS A 13 -1.45 -30.54 6.40
N VAL A 14 -1.28 -30.85 7.69
CA VAL A 14 -1.73 -29.95 8.78
C VAL A 14 -0.66 -28.88 9.11
N GLY A 15 0.61 -29.14 8.79
CA GLY A 15 1.72 -28.22 9.11
C GLY A 15 1.85 -26.98 8.21
N ILE A 16 1.19 -26.93 7.06
CA ILE A 16 1.37 -25.82 6.09
C ILE A 16 0.38 -24.66 6.33
N VAL A 17 -0.69 -24.86 7.11
CA VAL A 17 -1.80 -23.88 7.21
C VAL A 17 -1.54 -22.76 8.24
N MET A 18 -0.49 -22.82 9.07
CA MET A 18 -0.37 -21.96 10.27
C MET A 18 0.77 -20.92 10.28
N ALA A 19 1.38 -20.58 9.13
CA ALA A 19 2.52 -19.66 9.11
C ALA A 19 2.38 -18.44 8.17
N VAL A 20 1.17 -17.94 7.97
CA VAL A 20 0.98 -16.58 7.42
C VAL A 20 0.28 -15.71 8.47
N ALA A 21 1.01 -15.30 9.49
CA ALA A 21 0.64 -14.10 10.24
C ALA A 21 0.90 -12.92 9.30
N GLN A 22 -0.12 -12.50 8.55
CA GLN A 22 -0.09 -11.22 7.85
C GLN A 22 0.07 -10.15 8.93
N SER A 23 1.26 -9.58 9.04
CA SER A 23 1.49 -8.40 9.86
C SER A 23 0.83 -7.23 9.15
N ASP A 24 -0.47 -7.08 9.31
CA ASP A 24 -1.12 -5.80 9.04
C ASP A 24 -0.56 -4.83 10.08
N GLY A 25 0.50 -4.12 9.72
CA GLY A 25 0.96 -2.96 10.47
C GLY A 25 -0.20 -2.00 10.71
N PRO A 26 -0.08 -1.08 11.69
CA PRO A 26 -1.13 -0.09 11.90
C PRO A 26 -1.44 0.62 10.58
N PRO A 27 -2.73 0.85 10.24
CA PRO A 27 -3.11 1.44 8.97
C PRO A 27 -2.39 2.79 8.81
N LYS A 28 -1.54 2.90 7.78
CA LYS A 28 -0.82 4.14 7.47
C LYS A 28 -1.80 5.18 6.96
N ILE A 29 -1.69 6.39 7.52
CA ILE A 29 -2.52 7.53 7.12
C ILE A 29 -1.87 8.16 5.91
N CYS A 30 -2.66 8.43 4.88
CA CYS A 30 -2.22 9.20 3.72
C CYS A 30 -2.67 10.66 3.87
N TYR A 31 -1.87 11.58 3.35
CA TYR A 31 -2.07 13.02 3.41
C TYR A 31 -2.07 13.60 1.99
N ASN A 32 -2.95 14.58 1.78
CA ASN A 32 -2.91 15.48 0.64
C ASN A 32 -1.74 16.47 0.81
N TYR A 33 -1.41 17.20 -0.25
CA TYR A 33 -0.30 18.16 -0.24
C TYR A 33 -0.44 19.31 0.77
N ASP A 34 -1.66 19.62 1.20
CA ASP A 34 -1.92 20.62 2.24
C ASP A 34 -1.80 20.04 3.68
N GLY A 35 -1.36 18.79 3.81
CA GLY A 35 -1.23 18.08 5.09
C GLY A 35 -2.55 17.54 5.63
N THR A 36 -3.67 17.64 4.89
CA THR A 36 -4.94 17.06 5.31
C THR A 36 -4.97 15.56 5.08
N SER A 37 -5.46 14.78 6.04
CA SER A 37 -5.59 13.33 5.89
C SER A 37 -6.60 12.94 4.81
N ASN A 38 -6.28 11.94 4.00
CA ASN A 38 -7.13 11.41 2.93
C ASN A 38 -7.31 9.89 3.08
N PRO A 39 -8.45 9.42 3.63
CA PRO A 39 -8.69 8.00 3.87
C PRO A 39 -9.00 7.19 2.60
N ASP A 40 -9.22 7.84 1.45
CA ASP A 40 -9.55 7.17 0.19
C ASP A 40 -8.32 6.70 -0.60
N LEU A 41 -7.13 7.10 -0.13
CA LEU A 41 -5.83 6.72 -0.68
C LEU A 41 -5.23 5.57 0.13
N ILE A 42 -4.44 4.74 -0.55
CA ILE A 42 -3.81 3.55 0.01
C ILE A 42 -2.30 3.67 -0.20
N PRO A 43 -1.46 3.42 0.83
CA PRO A 43 -0.01 3.43 0.68
C PRO A 43 0.43 2.35 -0.31
N CYS A 44 1.37 2.70 -1.19
CA CYS A 44 2.01 1.76 -2.11
C CYS A 44 2.83 0.70 -1.36
N TYR A 45 3.51 1.11 -0.28
CA TYR A 45 4.33 0.26 0.57
C TYR A 45 3.85 0.39 2.02
N PRO A 46 2.88 -0.43 2.47
CA PRO A 46 2.28 -0.32 3.81
C PRO A 46 3.27 -0.57 4.95
N ASP A 47 4.34 -1.33 4.68
CA ASP A 47 5.40 -1.66 5.63
C ASP A 47 6.53 -0.62 5.66
N ALA A 48 6.56 0.32 4.71
CA ALA A 48 7.56 1.37 4.69
C ALA A 48 7.28 2.43 5.77
N GLU A 49 8.32 3.13 6.22
CA GLU A 49 8.16 4.30 7.09
C GLU A 49 7.35 5.36 6.35
N GLU A 50 7.82 5.73 5.15
CA GLU A 50 7.16 6.63 4.22
C GLU A 50 6.89 5.97 2.86
N SER A 51 5.81 6.39 2.21
CA SER A 51 5.36 5.86 0.93
C SER A 51 4.45 6.84 0.19
N ILE A 52 4.49 6.77 -1.13
CA ILE A 52 3.46 7.32 -2.02
C ILE A 52 2.13 6.65 -1.67
N CYS A 53 1.04 7.40 -1.78
CA CYS A 53 -0.31 6.88 -1.63
C CYS A 53 -1.13 7.08 -2.91
N CYS A 54 -1.77 6.01 -3.37
CA CYS A 54 -2.55 6.02 -4.61
C CYS A 54 -4.02 5.63 -4.38
N PRO A 55 -4.94 6.05 -5.26
CA PRO A 55 -6.28 5.50 -5.32
C PRO A 55 -6.23 3.97 -5.42
N GLY A 56 -6.90 3.27 -4.50
CA GLY A 56 -6.76 1.83 -4.29
C GLY A 56 -6.85 0.90 -5.50
N ALA A 57 -6.49 -0.37 -5.26
CA ALA A 57 -6.30 -1.41 -6.27
C ALA A 57 -7.42 -1.46 -7.32
N GLY A 58 -7.04 -1.37 -8.60
CA GLY A 58 -7.96 -1.37 -9.74
C GLY A 58 -8.28 0.02 -10.31
N ARG A 59 -8.06 1.10 -9.54
CA ARG A 59 -8.18 2.49 -10.04
C ARG A 59 -6.87 3.05 -10.55
N SER A 60 -5.78 2.75 -9.84
CA SER A 60 -4.44 3.21 -10.23
C SER A 60 -3.37 2.21 -9.82
N LEU A 61 -2.18 2.37 -10.41
CA LEU A 61 -0.97 1.61 -10.12
C LEU A 61 0.11 2.56 -9.59
N CYS A 62 0.76 2.17 -8.51
CA CYS A 62 1.95 2.84 -8.02
C CYS A 62 3.12 2.60 -8.96
N VAL A 63 3.88 3.64 -9.28
CA VAL A 63 5.12 3.53 -10.05
C VAL A 63 6.30 4.16 -9.32
N ASP A 64 7.49 3.65 -9.62
CA ASP A 64 8.72 3.93 -8.87
C ASP A 64 9.17 5.40 -8.87
N ASN A 65 8.60 6.24 -9.73
CA ASN A 65 8.95 7.65 -9.85
C ASN A 65 8.12 8.60 -8.96
N GLY A 66 7.38 8.09 -7.98
CA GLY A 66 6.61 8.97 -7.09
C GLY A 66 5.15 9.21 -7.50
N LEU A 67 4.64 8.49 -8.49
CA LEU A 67 3.36 8.79 -9.13
C LEU A 67 2.43 7.57 -9.17
N CYS A 68 1.15 7.85 -9.42
CA CYS A 68 0.08 6.89 -9.63
C CYS A 68 -0.35 6.94 -11.11
N ILE A 69 -0.33 5.80 -11.79
CA ILE A 69 -0.87 5.67 -13.15
C ILE A 69 -2.33 5.22 -13.04
N TRP A 70 -3.26 6.02 -13.55
CA TRP A 70 -4.67 5.64 -13.63
C TRP A 70 -4.90 4.51 -14.65
N THR A 71 -5.66 3.49 -14.28
CA THR A 71 -5.84 2.28 -15.12
C THR A 71 -6.78 2.49 -16.31
N ASN A 72 -7.63 3.52 -16.26
CA ASN A 72 -8.61 3.82 -17.30
C ASN A 72 -8.03 4.60 -18.48
N ASP A 73 -7.08 5.52 -18.23
CA ASP A 73 -6.55 6.43 -19.26
C ASP A 73 -5.03 6.59 -19.26
N PHE A 74 -4.31 5.90 -18.37
CA PHE A 74 -2.86 5.96 -18.20
C PHE A 74 -2.31 7.35 -17.85
N SER A 75 -3.16 8.26 -17.35
CA SER A 75 -2.73 9.54 -16.81
C SER A 75 -1.92 9.35 -15.52
N LEU A 76 -0.99 10.29 -15.26
CA LEU A 76 -0.18 10.32 -14.05
C LEU A 76 -0.80 11.29 -13.05
N ASP A 77 -0.91 10.84 -11.81
CA ASP A 77 -1.37 11.62 -10.66
C ASP A 77 -0.39 11.46 -9.50
N ARG A 78 -0.21 12.52 -8.71
CA ARG A 78 0.60 12.49 -7.49
C ARG A 78 -0.20 12.00 -6.27
N ALA A 79 -1.54 12.07 -6.33
CA ALA A 79 -2.50 11.63 -5.31
C ALA A 79 -2.18 12.05 -3.85
N GLY A 80 -1.35 11.28 -3.12
CA GLY A 80 -1.01 11.54 -1.72
C GLY A 80 0.32 10.92 -1.27
N CYS A 81 0.66 11.15 -0.01
CA CYS A 81 1.86 10.65 0.66
C CYS A 81 1.56 10.30 2.13
N THR A 82 2.28 9.35 2.74
CA THR A 82 2.12 9.04 4.17
C THR A 82 2.73 10.08 5.13
N ASP A 83 3.65 10.90 4.64
CA ASP A 83 4.22 12.04 5.35
C ASP A 83 3.37 13.30 5.12
N ALA A 84 2.90 13.90 6.21
CA ALA A 84 2.09 15.11 6.18
C ALA A 84 2.88 16.35 5.71
N SER A 85 4.22 16.33 5.83
CA SER A 85 5.08 17.44 5.41
C SER A 85 5.43 17.41 3.92
N TRP A 86 5.33 16.23 3.28
CA TRP A 86 5.77 15.99 1.91
C TRP A 86 7.27 16.28 1.68
N GLU A 87 8.07 16.06 2.71
CA GLU A 87 9.52 16.26 2.68
C GLU A 87 10.30 14.94 2.57
N ALA A 88 9.64 13.79 2.78
CA ALA A 88 10.24 12.48 2.55
C ALA A 88 10.65 12.26 1.09
N ASP A 89 11.82 11.66 0.85
CA ASP A 89 12.37 11.40 -0.48
C ASP A 89 11.46 10.49 -1.33
N GLU A 90 10.75 9.57 -0.67
CA GLU A 90 9.73 8.69 -1.26
C GLU A 90 8.50 9.48 -1.72
N CYS A 91 8.23 10.63 -1.11
CA CYS A 91 7.04 11.44 -1.32
C CYS A 91 7.30 12.62 -2.25
N VAL A 92 7.54 12.27 -3.50
CA VAL A 92 7.92 13.19 -4.56
C VAL A 92 7.08 14.47 -4.58
N ASN A 93 7.75 15.60 -4.37
CA ASN A 93 7.15 16.93 -4.28
C ASN A 93 7.08 17.59 -5.67
N LEU A 94 6.31 17.00 -6.58
CA LEU A 94 6.11 17.51 -7.94
C LEU A 94 4.98 18.53 -7.99
N CYS A 95 5.29 19.73 -8.52
CA CYS A 95 4.33 20.81 -8.79
C CYS A 95 3.47 21.19 -7.56
N PRO A 96 4.00 21.97 -6.61
CA PRO A 96 3.29 22.36 -5.39
C PRO A 96 2.09 23.30 -5.61
N VAL A 97 1.89 23.75 -6.85
CA VAL A 97 0.79 24.61 -7.29
C VAL A 97 -0.18 23.80 -8.13
N ARG A 98 -1.48 23.82 -7.76
CA ARG A 98 -2.56 23.35 -8.63
C ARG A 98 -2.38 23.98 -10.01
N GLN A 99 -2.19 23.16 -11.05
CA GLN A 99 -2.42 23.62 -12.40
C GLN A 99 -3.93 23.79 -12.54
N ASN A 100 -4.38 25.05 -12.53
CA ASN A 100 -5.78 25.38 -12.71
C ASN A 100 -6.21 24.88 -14.10
N ALA A 101 -6.89 23.73 -14.17
CA ALA A 101 -7.48 23.24 -15.40
C ALA A 101 -8.50 24.29 -15.85
N THR A 102 -8.13 25.04 -16.88
CA THR A 102 -8.96 26.09 -17.50
C THR A 102 -9.75 25.47 -18.63
#